data_AF-A0A7V0PJW4-F1
#
_entry.id   AF-A0A7V0PJW4-F1
#
_cell.length_a   1.000
_cell.length_b   1.000
_cell.length_c   1.000
_cell.angle_alpha   90.00
_cell.angle_beta   90.00
_cell.angle_gamma   90.00
#
_symmetry.space_group_name_H-M   'P 1'
#
loop_
_entity.id
_entity.type
_entity.pdbx_description
1 polymer ?
#
loop_
_entity_poly.entity_id
_entity_poly.type
_entity_poly.pdbx_seq_one_letter_code
_entity_poly.pdbx_strand_id
1 'polypeptide(L)'
;MSELISTQRKEALRKILSRLHAGEDPAALKDEFQDLLRDVTPLEISQIEAELVKEGVPREELMSLCDVHMALFKDSLAQGPKVPDWHPIKILLEEHEGMLGAAERIWNLARAGGKSDELPALAEKLADTESHYQREENVLFPYLERHGITEPPAIMWMEHDRIRAERKGVISLIEEGAPEKLLAVKAKGLYELFAEHFQKEGKILFPSALEVITETEWRKIRREFDEIGYTPFASKVPPAPAVDAELEAEGETGEIRFAAGSLSPQELEAIFDNLPVDITFIDKDDRVRYFNQAPDRIFVRSPAIVGRAVQNCHPQKSVAIVNRILEEFKAGTRDVAEFWINMGDKTVYIRYFPVRDGNGEYLGTLEVTQDITKIKSLAGEKRLLDEA
;
A
#
# COMPACT_ATOMS: atom_id res chain seq x y z
N MET A 1 2.79 -39.35 1.38
CA MET A 1 3.60 -39.31 0.14
C MET A 1 4.00 -37.89 -0.22
N SER A 2 3.09 -36.91 -0.16
CA SER A 2 3.37 -35.48 -0.40
C SER A 2 4.46 -34.87 0.50
N GLU A 3 4.44 -35.09 1.82
CA GLU A 3 5.46 -34.53 2.74
C GLU A 3 6.90 -35.04 2.51
N LEU A 4 7.05 -36.33 2.15
CA LEU A 4 8.38 -36.91 1.89
C LEU A 4 9.00 -36.37 0.60
N ILE A 5 8.16 -36.10 -0.40
CA ILE A 5 8.57 -35.51 -1.70
C ILE A 5 8.95 -34.04 -1.49
N SER A 6 8.22 -33.29 -0.66
CA SER A 6 8.56 -31.91 -0.29
C SER A 6 9.93 -31.83 0.41
N THR A 7 10.20 -32.71 1.38
CA THR A 7 11.47 -32.69 2.15
C THR A 7 12.70 -32.94 1.27
N GLN A 8 12.64 -33.93 0.36
CA GLN A 8 13.76 -34.23 -0.55
C GLN A 8 14.01 -33.10 -1.54
N ARG A 9 12.94 -32.48 -2.07
CA ARG A 9 13.05 -31.35 -2.99
C ARG A 9 13.64 -30.11 -2.31
N LYS A 10 13.23 -29.84 -1.07
CA LYS A 10 13.79 -28.76 -0.25
C LYS A 10 15.29 -28.93 0.01
N GLU A 11 15.73 -30.14 0.35
CA GLU A 11 17.16 -30.43 0.54
C GLU A 11 17.97 -30.27 -0.75
N ALA A 12 17.42 -30.67 -1.89
CA ALA A 12 18.05 -30.47 -3.19
C ALA A 12 18.15 -28.97 -3.55
N LEU A 13 17.09 -28.20 -3.33
CA LEU A 13 17.10 -26.74 -3.52
C LEU A 13 18.15 -26.05 -2.64
N ARG A 14 18.29 -26.46 -1.36
CA ARG A 14 19.35 -25.93 -0.47
C ARG A 14 20.75 -26.22 -1.00
N LYS A 15 20.99 -27.41 -1.56
CA LYS A 15 22.30 -27.76 -2.15
C LYS A 15 22.62 -26.89 -3.35
N ILE A 16 21.62 -26.62 -4.20
CA ILE A 16 21.79 -25.73 -5.35
C ILE A 16 22.06 -24.29 -4.88
N LEU A 17 21.31 -23.78 -3.90
CA LEU A 17 21.55 -22.46 -3.27
C LEU A 17 22.98 -22.33 -2.74
N SER A 18 23.45 -23.31 -1.99
CA SER A 18 24.82 -23.30 -1.44
C SER A 18 25.89 -23.29 -2.54
N ARG A 19 25.64 -23.91 -3.69
CA ARG A 19 26.56 -23.95 -4.84
C ARG A 19 26.56 -22.64 -5.61
N LEU A 20 25.40 -22.01 -5.80
CA LEU A 20 25.28 -20.67 -6.35
C LEU A 20 26.04 -19.65 -5.48
N HIS A 21 25.90 -19.74 -4.16
CA HIS A 21 26.64 -18.88 -3.23
C HIS A 21 28.16 -19.10 -3.28
N ALA A 22 28.59 -20.33 -3.60
CA ALA A 22 30.00 -20.65 -3.82
C ALA A 22 30.55 -20.11 -5.16
N GLY A 23 29.72 -19.43 -5.97
CA GLY A 23 30.10 -18.82 -7.24
C GLY A 23 30.03 -19.76 -8.44
N GLU A 24 29.32 -20.89 -8.32
CA GLU A 24 29.06 -21.76 -9.47
C GLU A 24 28.14 -21.07 -10.48
N ASP A 25 28.46 -21.21 -11.77
CA ASP A 25 27.71 -20.57 -12.86
C ASP A 25 26.25 -21.09 -12.88
N PRO A 26 25.24 -20.21 -12.75
CA PRO A 26 23.83 -20.58 -12.91
C PRO A 26 23.54 -21.41 -14.15
N ALA A 27 24.25 -21.16 -15.26
CA ALA A 27 24.08 -21.92 -16.50
C ALA A 27 24.48 -23.40 -16.37
N ALA A 28 25.44 -23.73 -15.48
CA ALA A 28 25.88 -25.09 -15.23
C ALA A 28 24.91 -25.88 -14.33
N LEU A 29 24.13 -25.18 -13.50
CA LEU A 29 23.13 -25.76 -12.59
C LEU A 29 21.77 -25.93 -13.25
N LYS A 30 21.60 -25.39 -14.46
CA LYS A 30 20.36 -25.30 -15.21
C LYS A 30 19.61 -26.63 -15.34
N ASP A 31 20.30 -27.68 -15.77
CA ASP A 31 19.68 -28.98 -16.07
C ASP A 31 19.25 -29.71 -14.79
N GLU A 32 20.08 -29.65 -13.74
CA GLU A 32 19.77 -30.18 -12.40
C GLU A 32 18.56 -29.47 -11.80
N PHE A 33 18.47 -28.16 -12.03
CA PHE A 33 17.34 -27.34 -11.63
C PHE A 33 16.04 -27.73 -12.35
N GLN A 34 16.12 -27.91 -13.67
CA GLN A 34 14.96 -28.30 -14.49
C GLN A 34 14.41 -29.66 -14.10
N ASP A 35 15.26 -30.64 -13.85
CA ASP A 35 14.82 -31.96 -13.43
C ASP A 35 14.18 -31.92 -12.03
N LEU A 36 14.66 -31.04 -11.16
CA LEU A 36 14.10 -30.88 -9.81
C LEU A 36 12.71 -30.20 -9.82
N LEU A 37 12.51 -29.22 -10.71
CA LEU A 37 11.27 -28.44 -10.81
C LEU A 37 10.27 -28.91 -11.87
N ARG A 38 10.57 -29.97 -12.64
CA ARG A 38 9.75 -30.42 -13.79
C ARG A 38 8.26 -30.60 -13.47
N ASP A 39 7.93 -30.99 -12.24
CA ASP A 39 6.56 -31.24 -11.77
C ASP A 39 6.22 -30.40 -10.53
N VAL A 40 6.66 -29.13 -10.48
CA VAL A 40 6.40 -28.21 -9.36
C VAL A 40 5.58 -27.01 -9.84
N THR A 41 4.49 -26.69 -9.16
CA THR A 41 3.67 -25.51 -9.48
C THR A 41 4.30 -24.22 -8.92
N PRO A 42 3.98 -23.03 -9.47
CA PRO A 42 4.42 -21.76 -8.88
C PRO A 42 4.05 -21.61 -7.40
N LEU A 43 2.89 -22.13 -6.99
CA LEU A 43 2.46 -22.15 -5.59
C LEU A 43 3.37 -23.04 -4.72
N GLU A 44 3.69 -24.25 -5.18
CA GLU A 44 4.60 -25.14 -4.46
C GLU A 44 6.01 -24.54 -4.32
N ILE A 45 6.51 -23.84 -5.34
CA ILE A 45 7.79 -23.10 -5.25
C ILE A 45 7.69 -22.04 -4.14
N SER A 46 6.63 -21.23 -4.16
CA SER A 46 6.42 -20.14 -3.17
C SER A 46 6.38 -20.69 -1.74
N GLN A 47 5.75 -21.86 -1.55
CA GLN A 47 5.69 -22.54 -0.25
C GLN A 47 7.08 -23.02 0.21
N ILE A 48 7.86 -23.62 -0.70
CA ILE A 48 9.22 -24.08 -0.38
C ILE A 48 10.12 -22.89 0.01
N GLU A 49 10.03 -21.78 -0.73
CA GLU A 49 10.77 -20.55 -0.44
C GLU A 49 10.44 -20.00 0.95
N ALA A 50 9.15 -19.93 1.31
CA ALA A 50 8.70 -19.51 2.64
C ALA A 50 9.29 -20.38 3.76
N GLU A 51 9.36 -21.70 3.57
CA GLU A 51 9.97 -22.57 4.56
C GLU A 51 11.49 -22.40 4.66
N LEU A 52 12.18 -22.08 3.56
CA LEU A 52 13.62 -21.83 3.55
C LEU A 52 13.96 -20.54 4.30
N VAL A 53 13.18 -19.48 4.11
CA VAL A 53 13.34 -18.23 4.89
C VAL A 53 13.11 -18.47 6.37
N LYS A 54 12.08 -19.25 6.72
CA LYS A 54 11.79 -19.62 8.11
C LYS A 54 12.96 -20.35 8.79
N GLU A 55 13.77 -21.06 8.02
CA GLU A 55 14.96 -21.77 8.49
C GLU A 55 16.25 -20.93 8.43
N GLY A 56 16.15 -19.67 8.03
CA GLY A 56 17.24 -18.69 8.09
C GLY A 56 17.96 -18.42 6.76
N VAL A 57 17.44 -18.88 5.63
CA VAL A 57 17.96 -18.48 4.30
C VAL A 57 17.60 -17.01 4.05
N PRO A 58 18.57 -16.12 3.77
CA PRO A 58 18.31 -14.73 3.45
C PRO A 58 17.49 -14.56 2.16
N ARG A 59 16.62 -13.56 2.11
CA ARG A 59 15.77 -13.29 0.93
C ARG A 59 16.59 -12.92 -0.30
N GLU A 60 17.72 -12.25 -0.10
CA GLU A 60 18.66 -11.90 -1.16
C GLU A 60 19.20 -13.15 -1.90
N GLU A 61 19.34 -14.28 -1.20
CA GLU A 61 19.75 -15.55 -1.81
C GLU A 61 18.62 -16.17 -2.64
N LEU A 62 17.37 -16.06 -2.17
CA LEU A 62 16.20 -16.52 -2.93
C LEU A 62 15.98 -15.70 -4.21
N MET A 63 16.23 -14.38 -4.17
CA MET A 63 16.16 -13.55 -5.38
C MET A 63 17.07 -14.08 -6.50
N SER A 64 18.29 -14.51 -6.15
CA SER A 64 19.24 -15.06 -7.12
C SER A 64 18.74 -16.37 -7.75
N LEU A 65 17.97 -17.15 -6.99
CA LEU A 65 17.35 -18.40 -7.43
C LEU A 65 16.22 -18.15 -8.43
N CYS A 66 15.40 -17.12 -8.20
CA CYS A 66 14.34 -16.72 -9.12
C CYS A 66 14.91 -16.42 -10.53
N ASP A 67 16.06 -15.76 -10.62
CA ASP A 67 16.71 -15.45 -11.90
C ASP A 67 17.12 -16.72 -12.66
N VAL A 68 17.64 -17.72 -11.93
CA VAL A 68 17.99 -19.05 -12.50
C VAL A 68 16.74 -19.79 -12.95
N HIS A 69 15.67 -19.82 -12.14
CA HIS A 69 14.40 -20.48 -12.47
C HIS A 69 13.78 -19.91 -13.73
N MET A 70 13.75 -18.59 -13.88
CA MET A 70 13.09 -17.92 -15.01
C MET A 70 13.74 -18.24 -16.35
N ALA A 71 15.05 -18.47 -16.37
CA ALA A 71 15.77 -18.97 -17.54
C ALA A 71 15.35 -20.40 -17.96
N LEU A 72 14.71 -21.16 -17.08
CA LEU A 72 14.20 -22.52 -17.31
C LEU A 72 12.79 -22.52 -17.87
N PHE A 73 11.94 -21.59 -17.42
CA PHE A 73 10.53 -21.46 -17.83
C PHE A 73 10.35 -20.67 -19.15
N LYS A 74 11.38 -20.56 -19.99
CA LYS A 74 11.25 -19.91 -21.31
C LYS A 74 10.30 -20.67 -22.26
N ASP A 75 10.15 -21.98 -22.09
CA ASP A 75 9.42 -22.82 -23.04
C ASP A 75 8.06 -23.39 -22.56
N SER A 76 7.71 -23.30 -21.27
CA SER A 76 6.61 -24.11 -20.70
C SER A 76 5.26 -23.41 -20.40
N LEU A 77 5.08 -22.10 -20.58
CA LEU A 77 3.79 -21.42 -20.27
C LEU A 77 3.46 -20.32 -21.28
N ALA A 78 3.31 -20.71 -22.55
CA ALA A 78 3.17 -19.78 -23.69
C ALA A 78 1.82 -19.05 -23.80
N GLN A 79 0.88 -19.22 -22.86
CA GLN A 79 -0.38 -18.47 -22.85
C GLN A 79 -0.55 -17.79 -21.48
N GLY A 80 -0.57 -16.46 -21.49
CA GLY A 80 -0.93 -15.67 -20.30
C GLY A 80 -2.31 -16.05 -19.76
N PRO A 81 -2.62 -15.70 -18.50
CA PRO A 81 -3.85 -16.12 -17.85
C PRO A 81 -5.09 -15.64 -18.61
N LYS A 82 -6.05 -16.54 -18.82
CA LYS A 82 -7.34 -16.22 -19.45
C LYS A 82 -8.31 -15.73 -18.39
N VAL A 83 -8.28 -14.42 -18.15
CA VAL A 83 -9.16 -13.71 -17.21
C VAL A 83 -10.09 -12.74 -17.97
N PRO A 84 -11.23 -12.34 -17.39
CA PRO A 84 -12.11 -11.32 -17.98
C PRO A 84 -11.41 -9.97 -18.18
N ASP A 85 -11.91 -9.14 -19.09
CA ASP A 85 -11.29 -7.83 -19.41
C ASP A 85 -11.25 -6.87 -18.22
N TRP A 86 -12.22 -6.94 -17.30
CA TRP A 86 -12.26 -6.11 -16.09
C TRP A 86 -11.24 -6.53 -15.04
N HIS A 87 -10.63 -7.72 -15.17
CA HIS A 87 -9.87 -8.36 -14.11
C HIS A 87 -8.57 -7.58 -13.79
N PRO A 88 -8.21 -7.40 -12.49
CA PRO A 88 -6.98 -6.70 -12.08
C PRO A 88 -5.71 -7.15 -12.82
N ILE A 89 -5.46 -8.46 -12.91
CA ILE A 89 -4.32 -9.03 -13.66
C ILE A 89 -4.32 -8.62 -15.15
N LYS A 90 -5.48 -8.52 -15.81
CA LYS A 90 -5.55 -8.11 -17.22
C LYS A 90 -5.05 -6.67 -17.40
N ILE A 91 -5.42 -5.80 -16.45
CA ILE A 91 -4.99 -4.40 -16.42
C ILE A 91 -3.49 -4.32 -16.18
N LEU A 92 -2.96 -5.02 -15.18
CA LEU A 92 -1.52 -5.04 -14.88
C LEU A 92 -0.70 -5.50 -16.09
N LEU A 93 -1.14 -6.57 -16.79
CA LEU A 93 -0.49 -7.06 -18.00
C LEU A 93 -0.50 -6.06 -19.16
N GLU A 94 -1.57 -5.28 -19.33
CA GLU A 94 -1.62 -4.21 -20.34
C GLU A 94 -0.62 -3.09 -20.00
N GLU A 95 -0.52 -2.75 -18.72
CA GLU A 95 0.44 -1.76 -18.24
C GLU A 95 1.88 -2.23 -18.43
N HIS A 96 2.18 -3.51 -18.18
CA HIS A 96 3.48 -4.12 -18.47
C HIS A 96 3.89 -3.91 -19.93
N GLU A 97 2.99 -4.17 -20.88
CA GLU A 97 3.26 -3.97 -22.31
C GLU A 97 3.61 -2.52 -22.62
N GLY A 98 2.85 -1.56 -22.09
CA GLY A 98 3.08 -0.14 -22.32
C GLY A 98 4.37 0.38 -21.67
N MET A 99 4.64 -0.02 -20.43
CA MET A 99 5.86 0.37 -19.69
C MET A 99 7.11 -0.20 -20.34
N LEU A 100 7.09 -1.47 -20.73
CA LEU A 100 8.18 -2.13 -21.42
C LEU A 100 8.43 -1.46 -22.79
N GLY A 101 7.36 -1.18 -23.54
CA GLY A 101 7.45 -0.48 -24.82
C GLY A 101 8.02 0.95 -24.70
N ALA A 102 7.66 1.67 -23.64
CA ALA A 102 8.22 3.00 -23.37
C ALA A 102 9.73 2.94 -23.07
N ALA A 103 10.16 2.02 -22.20
CA ALA A 103 11.58 1.81 -21.90
C ALA A 103 12.39 1.38 -23.14
N GLU A 104 11.84 0.47 -23.95
CA GLU A 104 12.45 0.04 -25.21
C GLU A 104 12.58 1.21 -26.20
N ARG A 105 11.54 2.04 -26.31
CA ARG A 105 11.54 3.20 -27.20
C ARG A 105 12.62 4.20 -26.80
N ILE A 106 12.74 4.52 -25.51
CA ILE A 106 13.80 5.40 -24.99
C ILE A 106 15.17 4.81 -25.31
N TRP A 107 15.38 3.52 -25.05
CA TRP A 107 16.64 2.84 -25.34
C TRP A 107 17.02 2.94 -26.82
N ASN A 108 16.08 2.68 -27.72
CA ASN A 108 16.29 2.75 -29.16
C ASN A 108 16.59 4.18 -29.65
N LEU A 109 15.86 5.17 -29.15
CA LEU A 109 16.09 6.59 -29.48
C LEU A 109 17.46 7.06 -29.00
N ALA A 110 17.86 6.70 -27.78
CA ALA A 110 19.17 7.04 -27.24
C ALA A 110 20.30 6.37 -28.03
N ARG A 111 20.13 5.11 -28.44
CA ARG A 111 21.10 4.39 -29.27
C ARG A 111 21.26 4.99 -30.67
N ALA A 112 20.20 5.59 -31.22
CA ALA A 112 20.18 6.17 -32.56
C ALA A 112 20.85 7.56 -32.69
N GLY A 113 21.37 8.14 -31.60
CA GLY A 113 22.00 9.46 -31.61
C GLY A 113 21.06 10.58 -31.15
N GLY A 114 20.31 10.31 -30.08
CA GLY A 114 19.10 11.01 -29.65
C GLY A 114 19.16 12.54 -29.52
N LYS A 115 18.40 13.21 -30.39
CA LYS A 115 17.60 14.41 -30.08
C LYS A 115 16.21 14.22 -30.66
N SER A 116 15.38 13.45 -29.95
CA SER A 116 13.98 13.25 -30.32
C SER A 116 13.10 14.03 -29.36
N ASP A 117 12.18 14.81 -29.90
CA ASP A 117 11.15 15.51 -29.13
C ASP A 117 10.18 14.51 -28.43
N GLU A 118 10.27 13.21 -28.70
CA GLU A 118 9.52 12.15 -27.99
C GLU A 118 10.08 11.86 -26.59
N LEU A 119 11.38 12.08 -26.33
CA LEU A 119 12.01 11.67 -25.07
C LEU A 119 11.36 12.29 -23.83
N PRO A 120 11.06 13.61 -23.78
CA PRO A 120 10.37 14.21 -22.64
C PRO A 120 8.98 13.61 -22.40
N ALA A 121 8.21 13.37 -23.46
CA ALA A 121 6.87 12.78 -23.33
C ALA A 121 6.91 11.32 -22.84
N LEU A 122 7.93 10.56 -23.23
CA LEU A 122 8.15 9.20 -22.71
C LEU A 122 8.61 9.22 -21.25
N ALA A 123 9.45 10.19 -20.86
CA ALA A 123 9.88 10.36 -19.48
C ALA A 123 8.69 10.72 -18.56
N GLU A 124 7.79 11.60 -19.00
CA GLU A 124 6.57 11.96 -18.27
C GLU A 124 5.67 10.73 -18.06
N LYS A 125 5.45 9.92 -19.10
CA LYS A 125 4.69 8.68 -18.98
C LYS A 125 5.35 7.67 -18.03
N LEU A 126 6.67 7.55 -18.04
CA LEU A 126 7.39 6.69 -17.10
C LEU A 126 7.30 7.24 -15.67
N ALA A 127 7.29 8.56 -15.46
CA ALA A 127 7.12 9.14 -14.14
C ALA A 127 5.77 8.76 -13.53
N ASP A 128 4.74 8.64 -14.37
CA ASP A 128 3.36 8.31 -13.98
C ASP A 128 3.08 6.79 -13.97
N THR A 129 4.05 5.97 -13.55
CA THR A 129 3.87 4.52 -13.39
C THR A 129 3.76 4.06 -11.94
N GLU A 130 3.81 4.99 -10.97
CA GLU A 130 3.80 4.65 -9.54
C GLU A 130 2.51 3.94 -9.10
N SER A 131 1.38 4.28 -9.71
CA SER A 131 0.08 3.68 -9.42
C SER A 131 0.03 2.18 -9.72
N HIS A 132 0.88 1.66 -10.62
CA HIS A 132 1.01 0.22 -10.88
C HIS A 132 1.55 -0.51 -9.65
N TYR A 133 2.74 -0.10 -9.19
CA TYR A 133 3.38 -0.70 -8.02
C TYR A 133 2.56 -0.48 -6.74
N GLN A 134 1.91 0.68 -6.58
CA GLN A 134 1.04 0.92 -5.43
C GLN A 134 -0.15 -0.02 -5.37
N ARG A 135 -0.75 -0.38 -6.52
CA ARG A 135 -1.83 -1.37 -6.58
C ARG A 135 -1.35 -2.77 -6.25
N GLU A 136 -0.13 -3.12 -6.64
CA GLU A 136 0.45 -4.41 -6.27
C GLU A 136 0.78 -4.45 -4.77
N GLU A 137 1.55 -3.47 -4.29
CA GLU A 137 2.07 -3.39 -2.92
C GLU A 137 1.00 -3.20 -1.86
N ASN A 138 0.01 -2.33 -2.11
CA ASN A 138 -0.97 -1.95 -1.08
C ASN A 138 -2.30 -2.69 -1.22
N VAL A 139 -2.49 -3.46 -2.30
CA VAL A 139 -3.73 -4.22 -2.53
C VAL A 139 -3.42 -5.68 -2.85
N LEU A 140 -2.82 -5.99 -4.00
CA LEU A 140 -2.66 -7.39 -4.42
C LEU A 140 -1.81 -8.22 -3.43
N PHE A 141 -0.71 -7.66 -2.94
CA PHE A 141 0.22 -8.32 -2.02
C PHE A 141 -0.45 -8.65 -0.68
N PRO A 142 -1.15 -7.72 0.02
CA PRO A 142 -1.93 -8.06 1.20
C PRO A 142 -2.92 -9.21 1.02
N TYR A 143 -3.58 -9.31 -0.13
CA TYR A 143 -4.49 -10.43 -0.41
C TYR A 143 -3.73 -11.76 -0.59
N LEU A 144 -2.60 -11.76 -1.31
CA LEU A 144 -1.73 -12.93 -1.42
C LEU A 144 -1.21 -13.39 -0.04
N GLU A 145 -0.79 -12.46 0.80
CA GLU A 145 -0.26 -12.73 2.14
C GLU A 145 -1.31 -13.33 3.07
N ARG A 146 -2.57 -12.87 3.00
CA ARG A 146 -3.71 -13.48 3.72
C ARG A 146 -3.92 -14.95 3.36
N HIS A 147 -3.58 -15.31 2.12
CA HIS A 147 -3.62 -16.69 1.62
C HIS A 147 -2.29 -17.46 1.85
N GLY A 148 -1.37 -16.90 2.64
CA GLY A 148 -0.11 -17.53 3.03
C GLY A 148 1.03 -17.38 2.02
N ILE A 149 0.84 -16.62 0.94
CA ILE A 149 1.87 -16.34 -0.07
C ILE A 149 2.58 -15.05 0.30
N THR A 150 3.73 -15.16 0.98
CA THR A 150 4.44 -14.02 1.57
C THR A 150 5.79 -13.71 0.91
N GLU A 151 6.50 -14.73 0.43
CA GLU A 151 7.83 -14.51 -0.16
C GLU A 151 7.83 -13.88 -1.56
N PRO A 152 6.96 -14.29 -2.51
CA PRO A 152 6.90 -13.60 -3.80
C PRO A 152 6.57 -12.11 -3.67
N PRO A 153 5.55 -11.67 -2.89
CA PRO A 153 5.32 -10.25 -2.62
C PRO A 153 6.54 -9.51 -2.05
N ALA A 154 7.23 -10.09 -1.07
CA ALA A 154 8.41 -9.48 -0.47
C ALA A 154 9.56 -9.29 -1.48
N ILE A 155 9.80 -10.28 -2.35
CA ILE A 155 10.81 -10.20 -3.41
C ILE A 155 10.41 -9.14 -4.46
N MET A 156 9.15 -9.12 -4.89
CA MET A 156 8.67 -8.12 -5.85
C MET A 156 8.83 -6.70 -5.30
N TRP A 157 8.50 -6.46 -4.03
CA TRP A 157 8.69 -5.15 -3.40
C TRP A 157 10.15 -4.69 -3.44
N MET A 158 11.10 -5.58 -3.12
CA MET A 158 12.53 -5.27 -3.21
C MET A 158 12.96 -4.89 -4.64
N GLU A 159 12.36 -5.53 -5.65
CA GLU A 159 12.59 -5.16 -7.06
C GLU A 159 11.93 -3.85 -7.43
N HIS A 160 10.73 -3.53 -6.92
CA HIS A 160 10.07 -2.25 -7.14
C HIS A 160 10.95 -1.09 -6.67
N ASP A 161 11.62 -1.22 -5.53
CA ASP A 161 12.55 -0.18 -5.05
C ASP A 161 13.75 0.03 -5.99
N ARG A 162 14.29 -1.06 -6.54
CA ARG A 162 15.35 -0.99 -7.57
C ARG A 162 14.84 -0.33 -8.86
N ILE A 163 13.64 -0.72 -9.29
CA ILE A 163 12.97 -0.16 -10.46
C ILE A 163 12.75 1.34 -10.28
N ARG A 164 12.22 1.78 -9.14
CA ARG A 164 12.01 3.21 -8.83
C ARG A 164 13.31 3.99 -8.95
N ALA A 165 14.42 3.43 -8.45
CA ALA A 165 15.74 4.05 -8.52
C ALA A 165 16.26 4.18 -9.96
N GLU A 166 16.26 3.10 -10.75
CA GLU A 166 16.72 3.13 -12.14
C GLU A 166 15.80 3.97 -13.04
N ARG A 167 14.47 3.89 -12.85
CA ARG A 167 13.48 4.73 -13.51
C ARG A 167 13.76 6.20 -13.29
N LYS A 168 13.93 6.61 -12.03
CA LYS A 168 14.29 8.00 -11.68
C LYS A 168 15.59 8.42 -12.37
N GLY A 169 16.60 7.54 -12.37
CA GLY A 169 17.87 7.80 -13.06
C GLY A 169 17.71 8.06 -14.56
N VAL A 170 16.91 7.26 -15.26
CA VAL A 170 16.63 7.45 -16.70
C VAL A 170 15.89 8.76 -16.95
N ILE A 171 14.87 9.07 -16.14
CA ILE A 171 14.10 10.32 -16.26
C ILE A 171 15.01 11.54 -16.09
N SER A 172 15.84 11.57 -15.03
CA SER A 172 16.77 12.68 -14.80
C SER A 172 17.78 12.86 -15.93
N LEU A 173 18.30 11.76 -16.51
CA LEU A 173 19.21 11.85 -17.67
C LEU A 173 18.55 12.46 -18.91
N ILE A 174 17.24 12.24 -19.10
CA ILE A 174 16.47 12.85 -20.19
C ILE A 174 16.27 14.35 -19.92
N GLU A 175 15.87 14.71 -18.70
CA GLU A 175 15.63 16.11 -18.28
C GLU A 175 16.89 16.97 -18.34
N GLU A 176 18.03 16.40 -17.95
CA GLU A 176 19.33 17.08 -17.93
C GLU A 176 20.00 17.14 -19.32
N GLY A 177 19.44 16.44 -20.32
CA GLY A 177 20.05 16.34 -21.65
C GLY A 177 21.41 15.64 -21.63
N ALA A 178 21.53 14.58 -20.84
CA ALA A 178 22.77 13.84 -20.65
C ALA A 178 23.27 13.17 -21.94
N PRO A 179 24.57 12.78 -22.01
CA PRO A 179 25.12 12.16 -23.22
C PRO A 179 24.34 10.91 -23.66
N GLU A 180 24.01 10.83 -24.95
CA GLU A 180 23.20 9.77 -25.56
C GLU A 180 23.69 8.36 -25.24
N LYS A 181 25.02 8.17 -25.19
CA LYS A 181 25.62 6.87 -24.81
C LYS A 181 25.30 6.47 -23.37
N LEU A 182 25.31 7.42 -22.44
CA LEU A 182 24.97 7.16 -21.04
C LEU A 182 23.48 6.86 -20.91
N LEU A 183 22.63 7.65 -21.55
CA LEU A 183 21.19 7.41 -21.60
C LEU A 183 20.88 6.03 -22.21
N ALA A 184 21.54 5.65 -23.30
CA ALA A 184 21.33 4.35 -23.94
C ALA A 184 21.69 3.17 -23.03
N VAL A 185 22.77 3.27 -22.27
CA VAL A 185 23.16 2.23 -21.30
C VAL A 185 22.15 2.12 -20.16
N LYS A 186 21.74 3.26 -19.59
CA LYS A 186 20.78 3.28 -18.48
C LYS A 186 19.36 2.87 -18.90
N ALA A 187 18.90 3.32 -20.06
CA ALA A 187 17.62 2.91 -20.62
C ALA A 187 17.58 1.42 -20.97
N LYS A 188 18.69 0.86 -21.47
CA LYS A 188 18.83 -0.59 -21.67
C LYS A 188 18.69 -1.35 -20.34
N GLY A 189 19.38 -0.89 -19.30
CA GLY A 189 19.29 -1.48 -17.97
C GLY A 189 17.86 -1.45 -17.41
N LEU A 190 17.16 -0.33 -17.52
CA LEU A 190 15.76 -0.22 -17.11
C LEU A 190 14.84 -1.15 -17.91
N TYR A 191 15.00 -1.20 -19.23
CA TYR A 191 14.24 -2.12 -20.08
C TYR A 191 14.46 -3.59 -19.70
N GLU A 192 15.71 -3.99 -19.47
CA GLU A 192 16.05 -5.36 -19.05
C GLU A 192 15.45 -5.67 -17.67
N LEU A 193 15.54 -4.72 -16.72
CA LEU A 193 14.94 -4.87 -15.40
C LEU A 193 13.41 -5.01 -15.46
N PHE A 194 12.70 -4.20 -16.24
CA PHE A 194 11.26 -4.37 -16.49
C PHE A 194 10.95 -5.74 -17.11
N ALA A 195 11.71 -6.14 -18.13
CA ALA A 195 11.48 -7.40 -18.83
C ALA A 195 11.64 -8.62 -17.90
N GLU A 196 12.59 -8.57 -16.97
CA GLU A 196 12.81 -9.63 -15.98
C GLU A 196 11.73 -9.63 -14.91
N HIS A 197 11.43 -8.46 -14.34
CA HIS A 197 10.44 -8.29 -13.30
C HIS A 197 9.03 -8.69 -13.75
N PHE A 198 8.54 -8.14 -14.86
CA PHE A 198 7.20 -8.46 -15.40
C PHE A 198 7.07 -9.93 -15.81
N GLN A 199 8.18 -10.58 -16.18
CA GLN A 199 8.16 -12.02 -16.40
C GLN A 199 7.95 -12.79 -15.10
N LYS A 200 8.59 -12.40 -13.97
CA LYS A 200 8.36 -13.05 -12.67
C LYS A 200 6.91 -12.87 -12.24
N GLU A 201 6.34 -11.69 -12.44
CA GLU A 201 4.93 -11.42 -12.14
C GLU A 201 4.00 -12.28 -12.99
N GLY A 202 4.16 -12.24 -14.31
CA GLY A 202 3.32 -12.97 -15.25
C GLY A 202 3.43 -14.50 -15.15
N LYS A 203 4.56 -15.03 -14.69
CA LYS A 203 4.81 -16.48 -14.62
C LYS A 203 4.72 -17.09 -13.22
N ILE A 204 4.87 -16.30 -12.17
CA ILE A 204 4.88 -16.78 -10.79
C ILE A 204 3.79 -16.09 -9.98
N LEU A 205 3.89 -14.77 -9.80
CA LEU A 205 3.00 -14.02 -8.91
C LEU A 205 1.53 -14.11 -9.33
N PHE A 206 1.21 -13.81 -10.59
CA PHE A 206 -0.16 -13.77 -11.10
C PHE A 206 -0.80 -15.16 -11.17
N PRO A 207 -0.11 -16.23 -11.64
CA PRO A 207 -0.63 -17.58 -11.51
C PRO A 207 -0.90 -17.99 -10.05
N SER A 208 0.02 -17.71 -9.13
CA SER A 208 -0.18 -18.00 -7.70
C SER A 208 -1.38 -17.23 -7.13
N ALA A 209 -1.56 -15.96 -7.51
CA ALA A 209 -2.72 -15.16 -7.12
C ALA A 209 -4.04 -15.76 -7.64
N LEU A 210 -4.08 -16.19 -8.91
CA LEU A 210 -5.26 -16.79 -9.51
C LEU A 210 -5.65 -18.13 -8.88
N GLU A 211 -4.70 -18.84 -8.28
CA GLU A 211 -4.94 -20.11 -7.61
C GLU A 211 -5.58 -19.94 -6.22
N VAL A 212 -5.20 -18.88 -5.49
CA VAL A 212 -5.61 -18.71 -4.08
C VAL A 212 -6.66 -17.62 -3.85
N ILE A 213 -6.67 -16.56 -4.65
CA ILE A 213 -7.60 -15.44 -4.49
C ILE A 213 -8.95 -15.79 -5.11
N THR A 214 -10.00 -15.65 -4.31
CA THR A 214 -11.37 -15.96 -4.73
C THR A 214 -11.95 -14.90 -5.66
N GLU A 215 -12.94 -15.28 -6.48
CA GLU A 215 -13.67 -14.34 -7.35
C GLU A 215 -14.24 -13.14 -6.57
N THR A 216 -14.75 -13.35 -5.36
CA THR A 216 -15.26 -12.26 -4.50
C THR A 216 -14.15 -11.27 -4.10
N GLU A 217 -12.99 -11.78 -3.72
CA GLU A 217 -11.84 -10.96 -3.38
C GLU A 217 -11.32 -10.21 -4.61
N TRP A 218 -11.29 -10.83 -5.79
CA TRP A 218 -10.91 -10.16 -7.04
C TRP A 218 -11.79 -8.95 -7.35
N ARG A 219 -13.08 -8.99 -7.01
CA ARG A 219 -13.95 -7.81 -7.17
C ARG A 219 -13.65 -6.70 -6.13
N LYS A 220 -13.23 -7.07 -4.92
CA LYS A 220 -12.76 -6.11 -3.89
C LYS A 220 -11.44 -5.46 -4.31
N ILE A 221 -10.46 -6.28 -4.69
CA ILE A 221 -9.18 -5.83 -5.27
C ILE A 221 -9.42 -4.89 -6.44
N ARG A 222 -10.38 -5.23 -7.34
CA ARG A 222 -10.72 -4.37 -8.46
C ARG A 222 -11.23 -3.00 -8.00
N ARG A 223 -12.08 -2.90 -6.98
CA ARG A 223 -12.52 -1.60 -6.43
C ARG A 223 -11.37 -0.82 -5.79
N GLU A 224 -10.55 -1.48 -4.99
CA GLU A 224 -9.39 -0.86 -4.34
C GLU A 224 -8.36 -0.37 -5.38
N PHE A 225 -8.24 -1.05 -6.52
CA PHE A 225 -7.46 -0.57 -7.68
C PHE A 225 -8.02 0.74 -8.26
N ASP A 226 -9.34 0.92 -8.33
CA ASP A 226 -9.94 2.19 -8.81
C ASP A 226 -9.59 3.37 -7.88
N GLU A 227 -9.51 3.12 -6.58
CA GLU A 227 -9.22 4.16 -5.58
C GLU A 227 -7.79 4.70 -5.71
N ILE A 228 -6.83 3.83 -6.09
CA ILE A 228 -5.44 4.20 -6.35
C ILE A 228 -5.29 4.85 -7.74
N GLY A 229 -6.00 4.33 -8.73
CA GLY A 229 -5.92 4.78 -10.12
C GLY A 229 -4.92 3.99 -10.97
N TYR A 230 -4.80 4.38 -12.24
CA TYR A 230 -4.13 3.60 -13.29
C TYR A 230 -3.02 4.40 -13.98
N THR A 231 -2.07 3.70 -14.58
CA THR A 231 -1.01 4.35 -15.35
C THR A 231 -1.54 4.87 -16.70
N PRO A 232 -0.83 5.79 -17.38
CA PRO A 232 -1.15 6.21 -18.74
C PRO A 232 -1.11 5.10 -19.80
N PHE A 233 -0.64 3.91 -19.44
CA PHE A 233 -0.52 2.75 -20.32
C PHE A 233 -1.75 1.85 -20.30
N ALA A 234 -2.64 1.99 -19.32
CA ALA A 234 -3.93 1.31 -19.32
C ALA A 234 -4.87 2.01 -20.32
N SER A 235 -5.04 1.43 -21.52
CA SER A 235 -5.74 2.10 -22.61
C SER A 235 -7.23 2.30 -22.31
N LYS A 236 -7.86 1.30 -21.67
CA LYS A 236 -9.25 1.33 -21.21
C LYS A 236 -9.46 0.35 -20.07
N VAL A 237 -9.72 0.85 -18.86
CA VAL A 237 -10.13 0.01 -17.75
C VAL A 237 -11.65 -0.23 -17.82
N PRO A 238 -12.12 -1.47 -18.04
CA PRO A 238 -13.55 -1.75 -18.05
C PRO A 238 -14.17 -1.50 -16.66
N PRO A 239 -15.48 -1.20 -16.60
CA PRO A 239 -16.15 -1.00 -15.33
C PRO A 239 -16.07 -2.27 -14.47
N ALA A 240 -15.84 -2.08 -13.17
CA ALA A 240 -15.82 -3.17 -12.21
C ALA A 240 -17.19 -3.89 -12.19
N PRO A 241 -17.21 -5.23 -12.07
CA PRO A 241 -18.45 -5.96 -11.86
C PRO A 241 -19.10 -5.52 -10.53
N ALA A 242 -20.44 -5.59 -10.47
CA ALA A 242 -21.14 -5.34 -9.22
C ALA A 242 -20.69 -6.34 -8.15
N VAL A 243 -20.39 -5.83 -6.96
CA VAL A 243 -20.19 -6.66 -5.77
C VAL A 243 -21.55 -6.75 -5.10
N ASP A 244 -22.04 -7.96 -4.88
CA ASP A 244 -23.30 -8.15 -4.15
C ASP A 244 -23.13 -7.59 -2.74
N ALA A 245 -24.00 -6.66 -2.34
CA ALA A 245 -23.93 -5.98 -1.04
C ALA A 245 -23.99 -6.95 0.15
N GLU A 246 -24.45 -8.19 -0.07
CA GLU A 246 -24.50 -9.26 0.93
C GLU A 246 -23.11 -9.83 1.27
N LEU A 247 -22.11 -9.71 0.39
CA LEU A 247 -20.74 -10.19 0.64
C LEU A 247 -19.90 -9.25 1.52
N GLU A 248 -20.44 -8.07 1.86
CA GLU A 248 -19.88 -7.18 2.87
C GLU A 248 -20.29 -7.61 4.30
N ALA A 249 -21.21 -8.59 4.47
CA ALA A 249 -21.88 -8.87 5.74
C ALA A 249 -21.22 -9.94 6.67
N GLU A 250 -20.18 -10.67 6.25
CA GLU A 250 -19.56 -11.71 7.09
C GLU A 250 -18.41 -11.14 7.93
N GLY A 251 -18.71 -10.85 9.20
CA GLY A 251 -17.77 -10.28 10.15
C GLY A 251 -17.96 -10.98 11.46
N GLU A 252 -16.87 -11.18 12.18
CA GLU A 252 -16.90 -11.85 13.47
C GLU A 252 -17.86 -11.11 14.40
N THR A 253 -18.73 -11.86 15.06
CA THR A 253 -19.73 -11.33 15.98
C THR A 253 -19.04 -10.54 17.09
N GLY A 254 -19.15 -9.21 17.08
CA GLY A 254 -18.60 -8.34 18.13
C GLY A 254 -17.80 -7.14 17.64
N GLU A 255 -17.46 -7.05 16.35
CA GLU A 255 -16.71 -5.92 15.79
C GLU A 255 -17.61 -4.80 15.23
N ILE A 256 -17.14 -3.57 15.35
CA ILE A 256 -17.68 -2.38 14.69
C ILE A 256 -16.97 -2.22 13.35
N ARG A 257 -17.74 -2.18 12.26
CA ARG A 257 -17.20 -2.03 10.90
C ARG A 257 -17.22 -0.60 10.42
N PHE A 258 -16.15 -0.23 9.75
CA PHE A 258 -15.93 1.04 9.07
C PHE A 258 -15.70 0.77 7.57
N ALA A 259 -15.64 1.83 6.76
CA ALA A 259 -15.31 1.69 5.35
C ALA A 259 -13.89 1.10 5.13
N ALA A 260 -12.95 1.41 6.04
CA ALA A 260 -11.55 1.00 5.96
C ALA A 260 -11.17 0.00 7.08
N GLY A 261 -11.99 -1.03 7.29
CA GLY A 261 -11.70 -2.13 8.23
C GLY A 261 -12.70 -2.25 9.38
N SER A 262 -12.33 -3.00 10.42
CA SER A 262 -13.14 -3.23 11.61
C SER A 262 -12.32 -3.07 12.89
N LEU A 263 -12.99 -2.72 13.98
CA LEU A 263 -12.40 -2.63 15.32
C LEU A 263 -13.37 -3.23 16.33
N SER A 264 -12.86 -3.94 17.32
CA SER A 264 -13.63 -4.23 18.53
C SER A 264 -13.94 -2.95 19.32
N PRO A 265 -15.03 -2.91 20.12
CA PRO A 265 -15.29 -1.79 21.02
C PRO A 265 -14.12 -1.46 21.95
N GLN A 266 -13.37 -2.47 22.39
CA GLN A 266 -12.19 -2.31 23.25
C GLN A 266 -11.03 -1.62 22.53
N GLU A 267 -10.75 -2.01 21.29
CA GLU A 267 -9.72 -1.34 20.48
C GLU A 267 -10.09 0.11 20.18
N LEU A 268 -11.37 0.37 19.86
CA LEU A 268 -11.85 1.72 19.60
C LEU A 268 -11.67 2.64 20.83
N GLU A 269 -12.00 2.16 22.03
CA GLU A 269 -11.79 2.90 23.28
C GLU A 269 -10.29 3.15 23.53
N ALA A 270 -9.46 2.11 23.37
CA ALA A 270 -8.01 2.21 23.57
C ALA A 270 -7.35 3.19 22.59
N ILE A 271 -7.77 3.19 21.31
CA ILE A 271 -7.28 4.13 20.30
C ILE A 271 -7.60 5.56 20.72
N PHE A 272 -8.87 5.85 21.05
CA PHE A 272 -9.29 7.20 21.44
C PHE A 272 -8.57 7.68 22.70
N ASP A 273 -8.34 6.82 23.68
CA ASP A 273 -7.64 7.17 24.93
C ASP A 273 -6.13 7.41 24.72
N ASN A 274 -5.54 6.87 23.65
CA ASN A 274 -4.11 7.07 23.32
C ASN A 274 -3.85 8.18 22.30
N LEU A 275 -4.89 8.85 21.78
CA LEU A 275 -4.69 10.01 20.91
C LEU A 275 -3.99 11.15 21.69
N PRO A 276 -3.05 11.89 21.05
CA PRO A 276 -2.36 13.03 21.67
C PRO A 276 -3.25 14.28 21.74
N VAL A 277 -4.56 14.09 21.89
CA VAL A 277 -5.60 15.12 21.96
C VAL A 277 -6.73 14.66 22.88
N ASP A 278 -7.36 15.62 23.56
CA ASP A 278 -8.60 15.40 24.28
C ASP A 278 -9.76 15.61 23.31
N ILE A 279 -10.70 14.68 23.29
CA ILE A 279 -11.88 14.72 22.44
C ILE A 279 -13.13 14.75 23.31
N THR A 280 -14.10 15.58 22.96
CA THR A 280 -15.47 15.54 23.50
C THR A 280 -16.47 15.64 22.35
N PHE A 281 -17.37 14.66 22.25
CA PHE A 281 -18.44 14.66 21.26
C PHE A 281 -19.76 15.10 21.89
N ILE A 282 -20.42 16.04 21.23
CA ILE A 282 -21.72 16.60 21.57
C ILE A 282 -22.68 16.23 20.44
N ASP A 283 -23.82 15.61 20.72
CA ASP A 283 -24.78 15.21 19.69
C ASP A 283 -25.56 16.39 19.08
N LYS A 284 -26.41 16.07 18.11
CA LYS A 284 -27.33 17.02 17.46
C LYS A 284 -28.29 17.75 18.41
N ASP A 285 -28.55 17.18 19.59
CA ASP A 285 -29.41 17.73 20.63
C ASP A 285 -28.62 18.55 21.67
N ASP A 286 -27.38 18.89 21.35
CA ASP A 286 -26.43 19.66 22.17
C ASP A 286 -26.11 19.00 23.51
N ARG A 287 -26.14 17.67 23.58
CA ARG A 287 -25.79 16.89 24.77
C ARG A 287 -24.45 16.21 24.60
N VAL A 288 -23.65 16.23 25.66
CA VAL A 288 -22.39 15.49 25.68
C VAL A 288 -22.68 14.00 25.59
N ARG A 289 -22.08 13.30 24.63
CA ARG A 289 -22.25 11.86 24.42
C ARG A 289 -21.02 11.05 24.75
N TYR A 290 -19.85 11.62 24.51
CA TYR A 290 -18.59 10.91 24.66
C TYR A 290 -17.46 11.88 24.96
N PHE A 291 -16.46 11.40 25.67
CA PHE A 291 -15.14 12.01 25.77
C PHE A 291 -14.11 10.91 26.01
N ASN A 292 -12.90 11.06 25.49
CA ASN A 292 -11.81 10.10 25.75
C ASN A 292 -11.15 10.35 27.12
N GLN A 293 -10.47 9.34 27.64
CA GLN A 293 -9.71 9.36 28.89
C GLN A 293 -8.21 9.44 28.63
N ALA A 294 -7.77 10.43 27.86
CA ALA A 294 -6.34 10.66 27.64
C ALA A 294 -5.60 10.91 28.99
N PRO A 295 -4.41 10.31 29.18
CA PRO A 295 -3.71 10.33 30.48
C PRO A 295 -3.31 11.74 30.94
N ASP A 296 -3.03 12.65 30.00
CA ASP A 296 -2.58 14.03 30.28
C ASP A 296 -3.63 15.09 29.97
N ARG A 297 -4.92 14.76 30.20
CA ARG A 297 -6.04 15.65 29.90
C ARG A 297 -5.89 17.05 30.48
N ILE A 298 -6.14 18.05 29.64
CA ILE A 298 -6.00 19.47 29.97
C ILE A 298 -7.20 19.95 30.79
N PHE A 299 -8.40 19.56 30.38
CA PHE A 299 -9.64 19.87 31.08
C PHE A 299 -10.20 18.59 31.68
N VAL A 300 -10.46 18.56 32.98
CA VAL A 300 -11.07 17.39 33.65
C VAL A 300 -12.54 17.25 33.24
N ARG A 301 -12.98 16.03 32.88
CA ARG A 301 -14.40 15.64 32.76
C ARG A 301 -14.64 14.47 33.70
N SER A 302 -15.82 14.45 34.31
CA SER A 302 -16.35 13.29 35.03
C SER A 302 -17.36 12.58 34.13
N PRO A 303 -17.50 11.24 34.18
CA PRO A 303 -18.57 10.51 33.49
C PRO A 303 -19.97 11.08 33.75
N ALA A 304 -20.18 11.77 34.88
CA ALA A 304 -21.42 12.45 35.22
C ALA A 304 -21.86 13.55 34.22
N ILE A 305 -20.98 13.99 33.32
CA ILE A 305 -21.36 14.97 32.28
C ILE A 305 -22.04 14.34 31.07
N VAL A 306 -21.96 13.02 30.89
CA VAL A 306 -22.60 12.35 29.75
C VAL A 306 -24.12 12.53 29.85
N GLY A 307 -24.74 12.98 28.77
CA GLY A 307 -26.15 13.37 28.67
C GLY A 307 -26.45 14.81 29.11
N ARG A 308 -25.49 15.52 29.71
CA ARG A 308 -25.66 16.93 30.12
C ARG A 308 -25.63 17.84 28.90
N ALA A 309 -26.52 18.83 28.86
CA ALA A 309 -26.51 19.86 27.84
C ALA A 309 -25.22 20.68 27.92
N VAL A 310 -24.56 20.92 26.78
CA VAL A 310 -23.25 21.57 26.69
C VAL A 310 -23.24 22.99 27.28
N GLN A 311 -24.36 23.69 27.21
CA GLN A 311 -24.53 25.03 27.80
C GLN A 311 -24.34 25.00 29.32
N ASN A 312 -24.75 23.92 29.98
CA ASN A 312 -24.58 23.75 31.43
C ASN A 312 -23.14 23.40 31.82
N CYS A 313 -22.31 23.00 30.86
CA CYS A 313 -20.89 22.69 31.07
C CYS A 313 -20.00 23.94 31.01
N HIS A 314 -20.55 25.11 30.70
CA HIS A 314 -19.82 26.36 30.53
C HIS A 314 -20.28 27.45 31.51
N PRO A 315 -19.40 28.40 31.89
CA PRO A 315 -19.81 29.57 32.66
C PRO A 315 -20.81 30.43 31.89
N GLN A 316 -21.72 31.11 32.60
CA GLN A 316 -22.82 31.90 31.99
C GLN A 316 -22.35 32.91 30.93
N LYS A 317 -21.17 33.52 31.13
CA LYS A 317 -20.56 34.48 30.20
C LYS A 317 -20.19 33.89 28.83
N SER A 318 -20.01 32.57 28.73
CA SER A 318 -19.57 31.88 27.52
C SER A 318 -20.72 31.20 26.77
N VAL A 319 -21.89 31.03 27.39
CA VAL A 319 -23.04 30.31 26.80
C VAL A 319 -23.49 30.94 25.48
N ALA A 320 -23.48 32.27 25.38
CA ALA A 320 -23.85 32.96 24.13
C ALA A 320 -22.90 32.61 22.96
N ILE A 321 -21.60 32.45 23.25
CA ILE A 321 -20.60 32.06 22.24
C ILE A 321 -20.80 30.60 21.85
N VAL A 322 -21.04 29.72 22.83
CA VAL A 322 -21.33 28.29 22.59
C VAL A 322 -22.53 28.13 21.67
N ASN A 323 -23.66 28.78 21.99
CA ASN A 323 -24.86 28.69 21.16
C ASN A 323 -24.64 29.21 19.74
N ARG A 324 -23.94 30.34 19.60
CA ARG A 324 -23.61 30.88 18.27
C ARG A 324 -22.81 29.89 17.43
N ILE A 325 -21.81 29.23 18.01
CA ILE A 325 -21.00 28.23 17.28
C ILE A 325 -21.86 27.05 16.85
N LEU A 326 -22.69 26.52 17.75
CA LEU A 326 -23.58 25.38 17.46
C LEU A 326 -24.60 25.73 16.38
N GLU A 327 -25.17 26.93 16.42
CA GLU A 327 -26.09 27.43 15.39
C GLU A 327 -25.40 27.56 14.02
N GLU A 328 -24.20 28.17 13.99
CA GLU A 328 -23.41 28.33 12.75
C GLU A 328 -23.02 26.97 12.15
N PHE A 329 -22.69 25.98 12.99
CA PHE A 329 -22.42 24.59 12.60
C PHE A 329 -23.66 23.86 12.08
N LYS A 330 -24.79 23.93 12.79
CA LYS A 330 -26.05 23.32 12.34
C LYS A 330 -26.51 23.90 11.01
N ALA A 331 -26.33 25.21 10.81
CA ALA A 331 -26.67 25.91 9.57
C ALA A 331 -25.67 25.67 8.42
N GLY A 332 -24.51 25.05 8.67
CA GLY A 332 -23.47 24.85 7.65
C GLY A 332 -22.78 26.15 7.22
N THR A 333 -22.81 27.18 8.06
CA THR A 333 -22.19 28.50 7.79
C THR A 333 -20.79 28.62 8.37
N ARG A 334 -20.35 27.61 9.14
CA ARG A 334 -19.01 27.48 9.70
C ARG A 334 -18.64 26.01 9.74
N ASP A 335 -17.38 25.71 9.40
CA ASP A 335 -16.82 24.36 9.48
C ASP A 335 -15.77 24.21 10.59
N VAL A 336 -15.30 25.33 11.17
CA VAL A 336 -14.36 25.30 12.29
C VAL A 336 -14.51 26.52 13.20
N ALA A 337 -14.42 26.30 14.51
CA ALA A 337 -14.22 27.36 15.51
C ALA A 337 -12.99 27.02 16.35
N GLU A 338 -12.07 27.97 16.50
CA GLU A 338 -10.75 27.72 17.07
C GLU A 338 -10.36 28.78 18.09
N PHE A 339 -9.72 28.33 19.16
CA PHE A 339 -9.24 29.17 20.25
C PHE A 339 -7.88 28.67 20.71
N TRP A 340 -7.03 29.59 21.16
CA TRP A 340 -5.81 29.24 21.86
C TRP A 340 -5.70 30.05 23.13
N ILE A 341 -5.33 29.39 24.21
CA ILE A 341 -5.17 30.00 25.52
C ILE A 341 -3.83 29.58 26.11
N ASN A 342 -3.24 30.47 26.90
CA ASN A 342 -2.08 30.14 27.71
C ASN A 342 -2.59 29.76 29.11
N MET A 343 -2.25 28.54 29.55
CA MET A 343 -2.63 28.02 30.85
C MET A 343 -1.37 27.53 31.57
N GLY A 344 -0.81 28.40 32.41
CA GLY A 344 0.49 28.16 33.02
C GLY A 344 1.61 28.17 31.98
N ASP A 345 2.37 27.08 31.93
CA ASP A 345 3.42 26.80 30.95
C ASP A 345 2.88 26.19 29.63
N LYS A 346 1.59 25.85 29.58
CA LYS A 346 0.97 25.21 28.42
C LYS A 346 0.33 26.22 27.47
N THR A 347 0.58 26.10 26.17
CA THR A 347 -0.24 26.68 25.11
C THR A 347 -1.30 25.67 24.68
N VAL A 348 -2.55 25.88 25.08
CA VAL A 348 -3.67 24.99 24.78
C VAL A 348 -4.38 25.46 23.53
N TYR A 349 -4.53 24.57 22.55
CA TYR A 349 -5.28 24.80 21.32
C TYR A 349 -6.59 24.01 21.34
N ILE A 350 -7.71 24.70 21.19
CA ILE A 350 -9.06 24.18 21.29
C ILE A 350 -9.74 24.40 19.95
N ARG A 351 -10.27 23.34 19.35
CA ARG A 351 -10.96 23.38 18.06
C ARG A 351 -12.30 22.68 18.17
N TYR A 352 -13.28 23.22 17.45
CA TYR A 352 -14.59 22.64 17.32
C TYR A 352 -14.89 22.40 15.84
N PHE A 353 -15.46 21.23 15.53
CA PHE A 353 -15.83 20.83 14.18
C PHE A 353 -17.27 20.31 14.14
N PRO A 354 -18.09 20.65 13.14
CA PRO A 354 -19.34 19.96 12.89
C PRO A 354 -19.04 18.56 12.35
N VAL A 355 -19.60 17.53 13.00
CA VAL A 355 -19.58 16.15 12.52
C VAL A 355 -20.80 15.94 11.63
N ARG A 356 -20.57 15.45 10.40
CA ARG A 356 -21.62 15.18 9.43
C ARG A 356 -21.52 13.76 8.89
N ASP A 357 -22.64 13.21 8.45
CA ASP A 357 -22.66 11.92 7.76
C ASP A 357 -22.29 12.06 6.26
N GLY A 358 -22.29 10.96 5.53
CA GLY A 358 -22.00 10.93 4.08
C GLY A 358 -22.99 11.71 3.21
N ASN A 359 -24.16 12.08 3.73
CA ASN A 359 -25.16 12.92 3.06
C ASN A 359 -25.06 14.40 3.46
N GLY A 360 -24.13 14.75 4.36
CA GLY A 360 -23.96 16.10 4.90
C GLY A 360 -24.90 16.44 6.07
N GLU A 361 -25.66 15.48 6.59
CA GLU A 361 -26.52 15.68 7.76
C GLU A 361 -25.68 15.94 9.01
N TYR A 362 -26.04 16.96 9.79
CA TYR A 362 -25.33 17.29 11.04
C TYR A 362 -25.63 16.26 12.14
N LEU A 363 -24.59 15.54 12.56
CA LEU A 363 -24.65 14.53 13.63
C LEU A 363 -24.33 15.11 15.01
N GLY A 364 -23.53 16.18 15.06
CA GLY A 364 -23.07 16.76 16.32
C GLY A 364 -21.84 17.66 16.15
N THR A 365 -21.24 18.03 17.27
CA THR A 365 -20.00 18.82 17.34
C THR A 365 -18.90 18.01 18.02
N LEU A 366 -17.72 18.02 17.43
CA LEU A 366 -16.50 17.48 18.01
C LEU A 366 -15.65 18.62 18.60
N GLU A 367 -15.41 18.61 19.90
CA GLU A 367 -14.38 19.42 20.56
C GLU A 367 -13.06 18.63 20.58
N VAL A 368 -11.97 19.26 20.15
CA VAL A 368 -10.61 18.72 20.18
C VAL A 368 -9.71 19.70 20.91
N THR A 369 -9.06 19.27 22.00
CA THR A 369 -8.12 20.08 22.77
C THR A 369 -6.74 19.46 22.74
N GLN A 370 -5.70 20.27 22.55
CA GLN A 370 -4.31 19.81 22.49
C GLN A 370 -3.35 20.77 23.17
N ASP A 371 -2.37 20.24 23.90
CA ASP A 371 -1.20 21.00 24.35
C ASP A 371 -0.21 21.07 23.20
N ILE A 372 -0.09 22.24 22.58
CA ILE A 372 0.78 22.45 21.43
C ILE A 372 2.14 23.03 21.81
N THR A 373 2.48 23.09 23.11
CA THR A 373 3.72 23.68 23.61
C THR A 373 4.95 23.00 22.99
N LYS A 374 4.99 21.66 23.04
CA LYS A 374 6.08 20.88 22.44
C LYS A 374 6.09 21.01 20.91
N ILE A 375 4.92 21.01 20.28
CA ILE A 375 4.79 21.16 18.82
C ILE A 375 5.38 22.49 18.35
N LYS A 376 5.09 23.58 19.07
CA LYS A 376 5.67 24.91 18.79
C LYS A 376 7.19 24.99 18.95
N SER A 377 7.79 24.07 19.70
CA SER A 377 9.24 24.03 19.94
C SER A 377 10.02 23.21 18.91
N LEU A 378 9.33 22.45 18.04
CA LEU A 378 9.99 21.62 17.02
C LEU A 378 10.72 22.51 16.01
N ALA A 379 11.95 22.13 15.68
CA ALA A 379 12.79 22.79 14.68
C ALA A 379 13.61 21.76 13.90
N GLY A 380 13.95 22.08 12.65
CA GLY A 380 14.67 21.16 11.77
C GLY A 380 13.84 19.93 11.40
N GLU A 381 14.50 18.80 11.23
CA GLU A 381 13.87 17.53 10.85
C GLU A 381 14.43 16.38 11.71
N LYS A 382 13.57 15.46 12.12
CA LYS A 382 13.97 14.19 12.74
C LYS A 382 13.40 13.06 11.89
N ARG A 383 14.28 12.38 11.13
CA ARG A 383 13.93 11.33 10.17
C ARG A 383 14.15 9.90 10.67
N LEU A 384 14.89 9.75 11.77
CA LEU A 384 15.22 8.48 12.39
C LEU A 384 14.98 8.58 13.91
N LEU A 385 14.84 7.43 14.55
CA LEU A 385 14.81 7.35 16.01
C LEU A 385 16.18 7.74 16.57
N ASP A 386 16.19 8.39 17.73
CA ASP A 386 17.43 8.51 18.48
C ASP A 386 17.63 7.15 19.13
N GLU A 387 18.69 6.43 18.75
CA GLU A 387 19.08 5.21 19.46
C GLU A 387 19.52 5.61 20.87
N ALA A 388 18.92 4.99 21.89
CA ALA A 388 19.24 5.17 23.29
C ALA A 388 20.34 4.20 23.74
#